data_AF-A0A7X7D6W6-F1
#
_entry.id   AF-A0A7X7D6W6-F1
#
_cell.length_a   1.000
_cell.length_b   1.000
_cell.length_c   1.000
_cell.angle_alpha   90.00
_cell.angle_beta   90.00
_cell.angle_gamma   90.00
#
_symmetry.space_group_name_H-M   'P 1'
#
loop_
_entity.id
_entity.type
_entity.pdbx_description
1 polymer ?
#
loop_
_entity_poly.entity_id
_entity_poly.type
_entity_poly.pdbx_seq_one_letter_code
_entity_poly.pdbx_strand_id
1 'polypeptide(L)' 'MRVLALDLGAKRIGVAVSDSDGRVATPVTVVQRHGDK' A
#
# COMPACT_ATOMS: atom_id res chain seq x y z
N MET A 1 -13.15 4.16 9.97
CA MET A 1 -12.00 3.22 10.07
C MET A 1 -11.32 3.23 8.72
N ARG A 2 -9.99 3.33 8.62
CA ARG A 2 -9.30 3.34 7.33
C ARG A 2 -8.65 1.99 7.06
N VAL A 3 -8.62 1.59 5.80
CA VAL A 3 -7.96 0.38 5.32
C VAL A 3 -6.60 0.74 4.75
N LEU A 4 -5.57 -0.03 5.10
CA LEU A 4 -4.24 0.02 4.49
C LEU A 4 -4.15 -1.12 3.46
N ALA A 5 -3.97 -0.76 2.19
CA ALA A 5 -3.75 -1.73 1.12
C ALA A 5 -2.26 -1.82 0.78
N LEU A 6 -1.76 -3.05 0.67
CA LEU A 6 -0.38 -3.37 0.29
C LEU A 6 -0.37 -4.20 -0.99
N ASP A 7 0.32 -3.72 -2.01
CA ASP A 7 0.55 -4.41 -3.28
C ASP A 7 1.99 -4.93 -3.33
N LEU A 8 2.15 -6.25 -3.19
CA LEU A 8 3.46 -6.89 -3.04
C LEU A 8 4.10 -7.20 -4.39
N GLY A 9 5.00 -6.33 -4.85
CA GLY A 9 5.90 -6.60 -5.96
C GLY A 9 7.23 -7.21 -5.52
N ALA A 10 7.96 -7.84 -6.45
CA ALA A 10 9.28 -8.45 -6.19
C ALA A 10 10.40 -7.44 -5.88
N LYS A 11 10.21 -6.15 -6.20
CA LYS A 11 11.22 -5.08 -5.98
C LYS A 11 10.71 -3.93 -5.11
N ARG A 12 9.39 -3.78 -5.00
CA ARG A 12 8.74 -2.64 -4.35
C ARG A 12 7.34 -3.02 -3.88
N ILE A 13 6.87 -2.31 -2.86
CA ILE A 13 5.54 -2.48 -2.29
C ILE A 13 4.75 -1.19 -2.52
N GLY A 14 3.62 -1.27 -3.23
CA GLY A 14 2.69 -0.16 -3.35
C GLY A 14 1.88 0.00 -2.06
N VAL A 15 1.71 1.24 -1.59
CA VAL A 15 0.96 1.55 -0.37
C VAL A 15 -0.18 2.51 -0.71
N ALA A 16 -1.41 2.12 -0.37
CA ALA A 16 -2.59 2.96 -0.51
C ALA A 16 -3.43 2.94 0.77
N VAL A 17 -4.17 4.02 1.02
CA VAL A 17 -5.07 4.14 2.17
C VAL A 17 -6.46 4.51 1.68
N SER A 18 -7.48 3.94 2.30
CA SER A 18 -8.86 4.30 1.98
C SER A 18 -9.25 5.68 2.50
N ASP A 19 -10.28 6.28 1.91
CA ASP A 19 -11.05 7.35 2.53
C ASP A 19 -11.67 6.92 3.89
N SER A 20 -12.34 7.87 4.55
CA SER A 20 -12.99 7.62 5.85
C SER A 20 -14.14 6.62 5.79
N ASP A 21 -14.75 6.47 4.61
CA ASP A 21 -15.92 5.62 4.36
C ASP A 21 -15.52 4.21 3.91
N GLY A 22 -14.22 3.97 3.67
CA GLY A 22 -13.67 2.71 3.22
C GLY A 22 -13.97 2.39 1.75
N ARG A 23 -14.29 3.37 0.91
CA ARG A 23 -14.78 3.16 -0.46
C ARG A 23 -13.72 3.40 -1.54
N VAL A 24 -12.94 4.48 -1.41
CA VAL A 24 -11.91 4.84 -2.40
C VAL A 24 -10.53 4.67 -1.80
N ALA A 25 -9.66 3.92 -2.47
CA ALA A 25 -8.25 3.82 -2.11
C ALA A 25 -7.41 4.85 -2.87
N THR A 26 -6.60 5.61 -2.15
CA THR A 26 -5.69 6.61 -2.72
C THR A 26 -4.24 6.18 -2.49
N PRO A 27 -3.37 6.21 -3.52
CA PRO A 27 -1.95 5.88 -3.34
C PRO A 27 -1.28 6.90 -2.40
N VAL A 28 -0.43 6.41 -1.51
CA VAL A 28 0.29 7.23 -0.54
C VAL A 28 1.79 7.21 -0.83
N THR A 29 2.35 6.02 -1.02
CA THR A 29 3.79 5.88 -1.30
C THR A 29 4.11 4.53 -1.92
N VAL A 30 5.37 4.37 -2.30
CA VAL A 30 5.97 3.10 -2.70
C VAL A 30 7.18 2.86 -1.82
N VAL A 31 7.23 1.68 -1.19
CA VAL A 31 8.36 1.27 -0.35
C VAL A 31 9.30 0.39 -1.17
N GLN A 32 10.60 0.66 -1.12
CA GLN A 32 11.60 -0.23 -1.71
C GLN A 32 11.65 -1.52 -0.92
N ARG A 33 11.54 -2.65 -1.64
CA ARG A 33 11.56 -3.97 -1.00
C ARG A 33 13.00 -4.44 -0.90
N HIS A 34 13.44 -4.73 0.31
CA HIS A 34 14.76 -5.26 0.61
C HIS A 34 14.61 -6.52 1.47
N GLY A 35 15.55 -7.48 1.32
CA GLY A 35 15.64 -8.62 2.23
C GLY A 35 14.64 -9.75 1.99
N ASP A 36 14.42 -10.16 0.74
CA ASP A 36 13.67 -11.40 0.42
C ASP A 36 14.46 -12.69 0.73
N LYS A 37 15.52 -12.62 1.54
CA LYS A 37 16.38 -13.73 1.95
C LYS A 37 16.32 -13.94 3.45
#